data_AF-A9KVC1-F1
#
_entry.id   AF-A9KVC1-F1
#
_cell.length_a   1.000
_cell.length_b   1.000
_cell.length_c   1.000
_cell.angle_alpha   90.00
_cell.angle_beta   90.00
_cell.angle_gamma   90.00
#
_symmetry.space_group_name_H-M   'P 1'
#
loop_
_entity.id
_entity.type
_entity.pdbx_description
1 polymer ?
#
loop_
_entity_poly.entity_id
_entity_poly.type
_entity_poly.pdbx_seq_one_letter_code
_entity_poly.pdbx_strand_id
1 'polypeptide(L)'
;MNIDELKKLVKGKAIFKGAYENTPEDVAEVREILKSSVEHDEFPYYSGFEHNWNLLEEFSSHDNIEREQMQSNPLIHFLWCIESGFYPPPELLIVIASCFRAHIISGGRTNLSEVFFGKDKQYEYSLDVKKITKYMDFELKWVKGKSDSLQIVAEQYLLKCSESNNNIFNETIDVESFLRGYRRWKSDLETQKYFKKV
;
A
#
# COMPACT_ATOMS: atom_id res chain seq x y z
N MET A 1 4.50 2.61 -30.47
CA MET A 1 3.93 3.97 -30.64
C MET A 1 4.86 4.77 -31.53
N ASN A 2 4.36 5.63 -32.43
CA ASN A 2 5.27 6.47 -33.22
C ASN A 2 5.80 7.66 -32.39
N ILE A 3 6.84 8.34 -32.88
CA ILE A 3 7.53 9.38 -32.10
C ILE A 3 6.65 10.61 -31.82
N ASP A 4 5.76 10.98 -32.73
CA ASP A 4 4.86 12.13 -32.55
C ASP A 4 3.75 11.82 -31.51
N GLU A 5 3.23 10.60 -31.54
CA GLU A 5 2.31 10.08 -30.52
C GLU A 5 2.98 10.06 -29.14
N LEU A 6 4.21 9.54 -29.05
CA LEU A 6 4.99 9.51 -27.81
C LEU A 6 5.22 10.92 -27.26
N LYS A 7 5.66 11.87 -28.11
CA LYS A 7 5.84 13.28 -27.71
C LYS A 7 4.56 13.89 -27.17
N LYS A 8 3.43 13.63 -27.82
CA LYS A 8 2.13 14.18 -27.40
C LYS A 8 1.70 13.60 -26.06
N LEU A 9 1.85 12.29 -25.89
CA LEU A 9 1.49 11.57 -24.67
C LEU A 9 2.35 12.03 -23.48
N VAL A 10 3.68 12.06 -23.66
CA VAL A 10 4.62 12.53 -22.63
C VAL A 10 4.38 14.01 -22.28
N LYS A 11 4.07 14.89 -23.24
CA LYS A 11 3.75 16.30 -22.92
C LYS A 11 2.45 16.46 -22.13
N GLY A 12 1.46 15.61 -22.43
CA GLY A 12 0.15 15.58 -21.76
C GLY A 12 0.25 15.11 -20.31
N LYS A 13 1.00 14.02 -20.07
CA LYS A 13 1.13 13.38 -18.76
C LYS A 13 2.55 13.40 -18.18
N ALA A 14 3.34 14.42 -18.52
CA ALA A 14 4.73 14.52 -18.11
C ALA A 14 4.90 14.21 -16.61
N ILE A 15 5.91 13.39 -16.28
CA ILE A 15 6.29 12.97 -14.91
C ILE A 15 6.19 14.12 -13.88
N PHE A 16 6.43 15.35 -14.31
CA PHE A 16 6.50 16.56 -13.48
C PHE A 16 5.17 17.28 -13.24
N LYS A 17 4.06 16.87 -13.85
CA LYS A 17 2.76 17.57 -13.70
C LYS A 17 1.80 16.90 -12.71
N GLY A 18 2.11 15.71 -12.19
CA GLY A 18 1.20 14.96 -11.32
C GLY A 18 -0.10 14.56 -12.02
N ALA A 19 0.03 14.08 -13.27
CA ALA A 19 -1.09 13.93 -14.20
C ALA A 19 -1.83 12.58 -14.16
N TYR A 20 -1.37 11.61 -13.36
CA TYR A 20 -1.96 10.28 -13.30
C TYR A 20 -2.92 10.16 -12.12
N GLU A 21 -4.00 9.40 -12.33
CA GLU A 21 -5.08 9.15 -11.37
C GLU A 21 -4.85 7.89 -10.52
N ASN A 22 -3.66 7.28 -10.65
CA ASN A 22 -3.27 6.07 -9.94
C ASN A 22 -4.16 4.87 -10.28
N THR A 23 -4.32 4.58 -11.57
CA THR A 23 -5.08 3.42 -12.05
C THR A 23 -4.20 2.39 -12.77
N PRO A 24 -4.66 1.13 -12.94
CA PRO A 24 -3.96 0.14 -13.78
C PRO A 24 -3.72 0.61 -15.22
N GLU A 25 -4.64 1.39 -15.78
CA GLU A 25 -4.54 1.96 -17.12
C GLU A 25 -3.40 2.98 -17.21
N ASP A 26 -3.21 3.80 -16.17
CA ASP A 26 -2.08 4.72 -16.09
C ASP A 26 -0.74 3.96 -16.04
N VAL A 27 -0.69 2.85 -15.29
CA VAL A 27 0.50 1.97 -15.23
C VAL A 27 0.79 1.36 -16.60
N ALA A 28 -0.23 0.86 -17.29
CA ALA A 28 -0.10 0.32 -18.64
C ALA A 28 0.35 1.39 -19.64
N GLU A 29 -0.18 2.61 -19.56
CA GLU A 29 0.23 3.73 -20.40
C GLU A 29 1.71 4.08 -20.19
N VAL A 30 2.16 4.18 -18.93
CA VAL A 30 3.57 4.45 -18.62
C VAL A 30 4.47 3.31 -19.11
N ARG A 31 4.03 2.06 -19.01
CA ARG A 31 4.75 0.91 -19.57
C ARG A 31 4.97 1.06 -21.08
N GLU A 32 3.94 1.48 -21.82
CA GLU A 32 4.07 1.71 -23.27
C GLU A 32 4.97 2.90 -23.60
N ILE A 33 4.96 3.96 -22.79
CA ILE A 33 5.91 5.07 -22.89
C ILE A 33 7.35 4.57 -22.70
N LEU A 34 7.60 3.78 -21.65
CA LEU A 34 8.92 3.23 -21.34
C LEU A 34 9.46 2.38 -22.48
N LYS A 35 8.69 1.40 -22.95
CA LYS A 35 9.07 0.54 -24.09
C LYS A 35 9.36 1.34 -25.34
N SER A 36 8.45 2.26 -25.71
CA SER A 36 8.62 3.09 -26.90
C SER A 36 9.81 4.05 -26.77
N SER A 37 10.15 4.50 -25.57
CA SER A 37 11.26 5.45 -25.38
C SER A 37 12.64 4.87 -25.70
N VAL A 38 12.82 3.56 -25.56
CA VAL A 38 14.05 2.85 -25.95
C VAL A 38 14.25 2.89 -27.47
N GLU A 39 13.17 2.85 -28.24
CA GLU A 39 13.22 2.83 -29.71
C GLU A 39 13.62 4.19 -30.30
N HIS A 40 13.29 5.29 -29.62
CA HIS A 40 13.43 6.65 -30.19
C HIS A 40 14.51 7.51 -29.52
N ASP A 41 15.10 7.08 -28.38
CA ASP A 41 16.15 7.78 -27.60
C ASP A 41 15.89 9.27 -27.27
N GLU A 42 14.66 9.75 -27.47
CA GLU A 42 14.30 11.15 -27.23
C GLU A 42 14.01 11.47 -25.76
N PHE A 43 13.79 10.44 -24.95
CA PHE A 43 13.48 10.60 -23.53
C PHE A 43 14.44 9.77 -22.66
N PRO A 44 15.68 10.25 -22.44
CA PRO A 44 16.73 9.50 -21.74
C PRO A 44 16.34 8.94 -20.37
N TYR A 45 15.43 9.62 -19.67
CA TYR A 45 14.93 9.15 -18.38
C TYR A 45 14.07 7.89 -18.51
N TYR A 46 13.11 7.88 -19.44
CA TYR A 46 12.25 6.72 -19.66
C TYR A 46 13.06 5.56 -20.26
N SER A 47 13.95 5.85 -21.20
CA SER A 47 14.81 4.82 -21.80
C SER A 47 15.76 4.22 -20.78
N GLY A 48 16.32 5.04 -19.87
CA GLY A 48 17.13 4.56 -18.75
C GLY A 48 16.37 3.65 -17.79
N PHE A 49 15.12 3.95 -17.46
CA PHE A 49 14.29 3.08 -16.62
C PHE A 49 14.02 1.72 -17.29
N GLU A 50 13.63 1.72 -18.56
CA GLU A 50 13.36 0.48 -19.29
C GLU A 50 14.64 -0.35 -19.49
N HIS A 51 15.76 0.31 -19.81
CA HIS A 51 17.05 -0.35 -19.94
C HIS A 51 17.47 -1.04 -18.64
N ASN A 52 17.39 -0.34 -17.50
CA ASN A 52 17.72 -0.91 -16.19
C ASN A 52 16.79 -2.06 -15.82
N TRP A 53 15.51 -1.97 -16.18
CA TRP A 53 14.57 -3.06 -15.95
C TRP A 53 14.94 -4.30 -16.76
N ASN A 54 15.28 -4.14 -18.03
CA ASN A 54 15.72 -5.25 -18.89
C ASN A 54 17.00 -5.92 -18.35
N LEU A 55 17.95 -5.12 -17.83
CA LEU A 55 19.13 -5.66 -17.16
C LEU A 55 18.75 -6.47 -15.91
N LEU A 56 17.82 -5.96 -15.10
CA LEU A 56 17.36 -6.70 -13.93
C LEU A 56 16.68 -8.03 -14.32
N GLU A 57 15.83 -8.03 -15.33
CA GLU A 57 15.21 -9.26 -15.86
C GLU A 57 16.26 -10.26 -16.35
N GLU A 58 17.27 -9.79 -17.11
CA GLU A 58 18.33 -10.64 -17.67
C GLU A 58 19.19 -11.31 -16.58
N PHE A 59 19.54 -10.57 -15.52
CA PHE A 59 20.48 -11.03 -14.49
C PHE A 59 19.81 -11.62 -13.24
N SER A 60 18.48 -11.57 -13.13
CA SER A 60 17.75 -12.15 -12.01
C SER A 60 17.46 -13.64 -12.20
N SER A 61 17.64 -14.44 -11.14
CA SER A 61 16.85 -15.66 -10.98
C SER A 61 15.40 -15.20 -10.92
N HIS A 62 14.58 -15.54 -11.93
CA HIS A 62 13.27 -14.96 -12.25
C HIS A 62 12.20 -15.02 -11.13
N ASP A 63 12.57 -15.39 -9.91
CA ASP A 63 11.70 -15.58 -8.75
C ASP A 63 11.34 -14.27 -8.02
N ASN A 64 12.03 -13.15 -8.28
CA ASN A 64 11.83 -11.88 -7.54
C ASN A 64 11.52 -10.67 -8.45
N ILE A 65 11.20 -10.89 -9.72
CA ILE A 65 10.86 -9.84 -10.67
C ILE A 65 9.58 -10.25 -11.41
N GLU A 66 8.51 -9.48 -11.21
CA GLU A 66 7.23 -9.71 -11.87
C GLU A 66 6.71 -8.40 -12.46
N ARG A 67 6.43 -8.41 -13.77
CA ARG A 67 5.86 -7.29 -14.53
C ARG A 67 4.52 -7.66 -15.17
N GLU A 68 3.76 -8.51 -14.51
CA GLU A 68 2.44 -8.91 -14.99
C GLU A 68 1.47 -7.71 -15.09
N GLN A 69 0.35 -7.95 -15.76
CA GLN A 69 -0.69 -6.94 -15.91
C GLN A 69 -1.43 -6.76 -14.59
N MET A 70 -1.34 -5.55 -14.05
CA MET A 70 -1.97 -5.21 -12.78
C MET A 70 -3.49 -5.17 -12.92
N GLN A 71 -4.20 -5.83 -11.99
CA GLN A 71 -5.66 -5.73 -11.88
C GLN A 71 -6.14 -4.91 -10.67
N SER A 72 -5.25 -4.68 -9.69
CA SER A 72 -5.54 -3.96 -8.45
C SER A 72 -5.05 -2.51 -8.50
N ASN A 73 -5.39 -1.71 -7.48
CA ASN A 73 -4.89 -0.33 -7.37
C ASN A 73 -3.34 -0.31 -7.32
N PRO A 74 -2.65 0.65 -7.97
CA PRO A 74 -1.19 0.66 -8.04
C PRO A 74 -0.50 0.75 -6.68
N LEU A 75 -1.04 1.51 -5.73
CA LEU A 75 -0.44 1.55 -4.39
C LEU A 75 -0.53 0.19 -3.69
N ILE A 76 -1.63 -0.54 -3.87
CA ILE A 76 -1.81 -1.88 -3.30
C ILE A 76 -0.84 -2.87 -3.92
N HIS A 77 -0.71 -2.87 -5.24
CA HIS A 77 0.24 -3.75 -5.91
C HIS A 77 1.69 -3.41 -5.55
N PHE A 78 2.03 -2.12 -5.39
CA PHE A 78 3.35 -1.72 -4.90
C PHE A 78 3.64 -2.26 -3.51
N LEU A 79 2.69 -2.15 -2.58
CA LEU A 79 2.85 -2.73 -1.25
C LEU A 79 3.04 -4.24 -1.32
N TRP A 80 2.24 -4.93 -2.14
CA TRP A 80 2.38 -6.36 -2.36
C TRP A 80 3.76 -6.75 -2.90
N CYS A 81 4.31 -6.01 -3.86
CA CYS A 81 5.67 -6.24 -4.36
C CYS A 81 6.68 -6.20 -3.21
N ILE A 82 6.65 -5.13 -2.42
CA ILE A 82 7.59 -4.93 -1.31
C ILE A 82 7.43 -6.01 -0.23
N GLU A 83 6.20 -6.33 0.15
CA GLU A 83 5.89 -7.34 1.17
C GLU A 83 6.26 -8.76 0.76
N SER A 84 6.21 -9.04 -0.54
CA SER A 84 6.56 -10.36 -1.11
C SER A 84 8.03 -10.46 -1.54
N GLY A 85 8.81 -9.39 -1.43
CA GLY A 85 10.22 -9.36 -1.83
C GLY A 85 10.48 -9.13 -3.32
N PHE A 86 9.44 -8.77 -4.10
CA PHE A 86 9.57 -8.43 -5.52
C PHE A 86 10.08 -7.00 -5.71
N TYR A 87 10.86 -6.80 -6.76
CA TYR A 87 11.20 -5.46 -7.25
C TYR A 87 9.98 -4.84 -7.97
N PRO A 88 9.48 -3.67 -7.53
CA PRO A 88 8.38 -3.02 -8.24
C PRO A 88 8.81 -2.53 -9.63
N PRO A 89 7.98 -2.72 -10.67
CA PRO A 89 8.31 -2.27 -12.02
C PRO A 89 8.36 -0.75 -12.15
N PRO A 90 9.17 -0.19 -13.08
CA PRO A 90 9.41 1.24 -13.17
C PRO A 90 8.15 2.06 -13.43
N GLU A 91 7.23 1.57 -14.25
CA GLU A 91 5.94 2.25 -14.50
C GLU A 91 5.13 2.44 -13.22
N LEU A 92 5.16 1.46 -12.32
CA LEU A 92 4.44 1.50 -11.05
C LEU A 92 5.03 2.57 -10.13
N LEU A 93 6.37 2.61 -10.04
CA LEU A 93 7.10 3.62 -9.29
C LEU A 93 6.81 5.03 -9.84
N ILE A 94 6.76 5.20 -11.16
CA ILE A 94 6.47 6.49 -11.81
C ILE A 94 5.06 6.96 -11.47
N VAL A 95 4.06 6.08 -11.57
CA VAL A 95 2.66 6.41 -11.25
C VAL A 95 2.53 6.80 -9.78
N ILE A 96 3.09 6.04 -8.83
CA ILE A 96 3.07 6.38 -7.40
C ILE A 96 3.80 7.69 -7.11
N ALA A 97 4.96 7.90 -7.73
CA ALA A 97 5.70 9.16 -7.58
C ALA A 97 4.90 10.35 -8.11
N SER A 98 4.08 10.15 -9.15
CA SER A 98 3.22 11.19 -9.69
C SER A 98 2.12 11.61 -8.69
N CYS A 99 1.59 10.69 -7.88
CA CYS A 99 0.65 10.99 -6.79
C CYS A 99 1.28 11.94 -5.76
N PHE A 100 2.49 11.62 -5.29
CA PHE A 100 3.22 12.50 -4.36
C PHE A 100 3.47 13.87 -4.97
N ARG A 101 3.85 13.94 -6.25
CA ARG A 101 4.07 15.21 -6.95
C ARG A 101 2.78 16.02 -7.08
N ALA A 102 1.66 15.39 -7.45
CA ALA A 102 0.36 16.06 -7.54
C ALA A 102 -0.01 16.70 -6.20
N HIS A 103 0.21 15.97 -5.09
CA HIS A 103 -0.01 16.49 -3.76
C HIS A 103 0.89 17.69 -3.42
N ILE A 104 2.19 17.58 -3.69
CA ILE A 104 3.17 18.66 -3.46
C ILE A 104 2.84 19.91 -4.29
N ILE A 105 2.56 19.75 -5.60
CA ILE A 105 2.20 20.84 -6.50
C ILE A 105 0.90 21.53 -6.05
N SER A 106 -0.05 20.78 -5.50
CA SER A 106 -1.28 21.34 -4.93
C SER A 106 -1.04 22.17 -3.66
N GLY A 107 0.19 22.20 -3.12
CA GLY A 107 0.51 22.84 -1.84
C GLY A 107 -0.17 22.14 -0.67
N GLY A 108 -0.36 20.83 -0.75
CA GLY A 108 -1.05 20.03 0.28
C GLY A 108 -2.57 20.23 0.34
N ARG A 109 -3.18 20.90 -0.65
CA ARG A 109 -4.63 21.16 -0.69
C ARG A 109 -5.45 19.92 -1.06
N THR A 110 -4.82 18.92 -1.67
CA THR A 110 -5.42 17.63 -1.97
C THR A 110 -5.20 16.67 -0.81
N ASN A 111 -6.17 15.80 -0.54
CA ASN A 111 -5.97 14.72 0.41
C ASN A 111 -5.15 13.60 -0.24
N LEU A 112 -4.00 13.28 0.33
CA LEU A 112 -3.09 12.27 -0.23
C LEU A 112 -3.74 10.89 -0.38
N SER A 113 -4.64 10.53 0.53
CA SER A 113 -5.41 9.29 0.41
C SER A 113 -6.36 9.31 -0.78
N GLU A 114 -6.95 10.46 -1.10
CA GLU A 114 -7.78 10.60 -2.30
C GLU A 114 -6.92 10.54 -3.57
N VAL A 115 -5.70 11.08 -3.53
CA VAL A 115 -4.76 11.00 -4.66
C VAL A 115 -4.32 9.55 -4.92
N PHE A 116 -4.16 8.72 -3.88
CA PHE A 116 -3.78 7.31 -4.04
C PHE A 116 -4.95 6.38 -4.37
N PHE A 117 -6.12 6.58 -3.77
CA PHE A 117 -7.20 5.60 -3.89
C PHE A 117 -8.39 6.11 -4.70
N GLY A 118 -8.45 7.40 -4.99
CA GLY A 118 -9.65 8.08 -5.46
C GLY A 118 -10.52 8.56 -4.30
N LYS A 119 -11.33 9.58 -4.57
CA LYS A 119 -12.12 10.31 -3.57
C LYS A 119 -13.03 9.42 -2.73
N ASP A 120 -13.67 8.42 -3.35
CA ASP A 120 -14.66 7.58 -2.68
C ASP A 120 -14.07 6.32 -2.02
N LYS A 121 -12.75 6.10 -2.15
CA LYS A 121 -12.08 4.88 -1.65
C LYS A 121 -11.10 5.13 -0.51
N GLN A 122 -11.02 6.35 0.01
CA GLN A 122 -10.12 6.70 1.13
C GLN A 122 -10.24 5.73 2.32
N TYR A 123 -11.46 5.36 2.70
CA TYR A 123 -11.70 4.48 3.85
C TYR A 123 -11.62 3.00 3.51
N GLU A 124 -11.64 2.64 2.22
CA GLU A 124 -11.63 1.24 1.79
C GLU A 124 -10.32 0.53 2.15
N TYR A 125 -9.22 1.28 2.16
CA TYR A 125 -7.87 0.81 2.44
C TYR A 125 -7.34 1.32 3.79
N SER A 126 -8.19 1.99 4.57
CA SER A 126 -7.84 2.49 5.90
C SER A 126 -7.91 1.36 6.93
N LEU A 127 -6.77 1.04 7.54
CA LEU A 127 -6.72 0.17 8.71
C LEU A 127 -6.91 0.99 9.97
N ASP A 128 -7.82 0.56 10.85
CA ASP A 128 -7.88 1.08 12.21
C ASP A 128 -6.70 0.50 13.01
N VAL A 129 -5.54 1.15 12.87
CA VAL A 129 -4.28 0.74 13.49
C VAL A 129 -4.47 0.61 15.00
N LYS A 130 -5.19 1.53 15.65
CA LYS A 130 -5.43 1.47 17.10
C LYS A 130 -6.15 0.18 17.50
N LYS A 131 -7.16 -0.22 16.73
CA LYS A 131 -7.90 -1.47 16.97
C LYS A 131 -7.02 -2.70 16.72
N ILE A 132 -6.20 -2.69 15.67
CA ILE A 132 -5.29 -3.81 15.35
C ILE A 132 -4.20 -3.93 16.42
N THR A 133 -3.51 -2.83 16.76
CA THR A 133 -2.43 -2.82 17.75
C THR A 133 -2.94 -3.18 19.13
N LYS A 134 -4.16 -2.76 19.50
CA LYS A 134 -4.78 -3.07 20.80
C LYS A 134 -4.93 -4.58 21.04
N TYR A 135 -5.48 -5.31 20.07
CA TYR A 135 -5.71 -6.74 20.21
C TYR A 135 -4.46 -7.57 19.91
N MET A 136 -3.59 -7.08 19.03
CA MET A 136 -2.30 -7.71 18.76
C MET A 136 -1.36 -7.63 19.97
N ASP A 137 -1.31 -6.51 20.68
CA ASP A 137 -0.54 -6.37 21.93
C ASP A 137 -1.03 -7.36 23.00
N PHE A 138 -2.36 -7.44 23.17
CA PHE A 138 -3.00 -8.40 24.07
C PHE A 138 -2.65 -9.85 23.70
N GLU A 139 -2.81 -10.24 22.43
CA GLU A 139 -2.48 -11.59 21.95
C GLU A 139 -1.02 -11.95 22.24
N LEU A 140 -0.08 -11.10 21.84
CA LEU A 140 1.35 -11.40 21.87
C LEU A 140 1.92 -11.39 23.28
N LYS A 141 1.48 -10.45 24.13
CA LYS A 141 2.08 -10.26 25.46
C LYS A 141 1.33 -10.97 26.57
N TRP A 142 0.04 -11.22 26.40
CA TRP A 142 -0.84 -11.69 27.48
C TRP A 142 -1.52 -13.03 27.21
N VAL A 143 -1.81 -13.37 25.96
CA VAL A 143 -2.50 -14.64 25.64
C VAL A 143 -1.52 -15.75 25.31
N LYS A 144 -0.56 -15.51 24.40
CA LYS A 144 0.38 -16.54 23.96
C LYS A 144 1.26 -17.03 25.11
N GLY A 145 1.25 -18.34 25.33
CA GLY A 145 2.08 -18.99 26.35
C GLY A 145 1.58 -18.83 27.80
N LYS A 146 0.35 -18.34 28.00
CA LYS A 146 -0.30 -18.31 29.32
C LYS A 146 -1.33 -19.42 29.45
N SER A 147 -1.44 -19.99 30.64
CA SER A 147 -2.41 -21.05 30.99
C SER A 147 -3.69 -20.52 31.65
N ASP A 148 -3.73 -19.23 31.98
CA ASP A 148 -4.84 -18.60 32.66
C ASP A 148 -6.06 -18.46 31.73
N SER A 149 -7.25 -18.33 32.32
CA SER A 149 -8.46 -18.09 31.54
C SER A 149 -8.38 -16.73 30.84
N LEU A 150 -8.92 -16.65 29.62
CA LEU A 150 -8.90 -15.42 28.82
C LEU A 150 -9.52 -14.22 29.55
N GLN A 151 -10.47 -14.49 30.45
CA GLN A 151 -11.13 -13.49 31.28
C GLN A 151 -10.18 -12.87 32.32
N ILE A 152 -9.46 -13.71 33.07
CA ILE A 152 -8.47 -13.25 34.06
C ILE A 152 -7.36 -12.46 33.35
N VAL A 153 -6.89 -12.97 32.20
CA VAL A 153 -5.86 -12.31 31.40
C VAL A 153 -6.31 -10.94 30.89
N ALA A 154 -7.57 -10.82 30.45
CA ALA A 154 -8.14 -9.55 29.98
C ALA A 154 -8.31 -8.54 31.12
N GLU A 155 -8.76 -8.97 32.29
CA GLU A 155 -8.87 -8.13 33.49
C GLU A 155 -7.51 -7.52 33.87
N GLN A 156 -6.48 -8.36 33.96
CA GLN A 156 -5.12 -7.92 34.29
C GLN A 156 -4.56 -6.95 33.25
N TYR A 157 -4.78 -7.24 31.97
CA TYR A 157 -4.34 -6.38 30.88
C TYR A 157 -5.00 -5.00 30.92
N LEU A 158 -6.32 -4.96 31.08
CA LEU A 158 -7.08 -3.69 31.15
C LEU A 158 -6.68 -2.87 32.38
N LEU A 159 -6.48 -3.53 33.52
CA LEU A 159 -6.00 -2.88 34.75
C LEU A 159 -4.62 -2.22 34.51
N LYS A 160 -3.66 -2.97 33.94
CA LYS A 160 -2.35 -2.41 33.60
C LYS A 160 -2.44 -1.26 32.59
N CYS A 161 -3.32 -1.34 31.61
CA CYS A 161 -3.51 -0.27 30.63
C CYS A 161 -4.05 1.02 31.28
N SER A 162 -4.97 0.89 32.23
CA SER A 162 -5.47 2.03 33.00
C SER A 162 -4.39 2.67 33.89
N GLU A 163 -3.57 1.86 34.56
CA GLU A 163 -2.48 2.36 35.42
C GLU A 163 -1.36 3.07 34.64
N SER A 164 -1.16 2.68 33.38
CA SER A 164 -0.09 3.23 32.53
C SER A 164 -0.48 4.46 31.71
N ASN A 165 -1.69 5.01 31.88
CA ASN A 165 -2.23 6.11 31.06
C ASN A 165 -2.08 5.86 29.55
N ASN A 166 -2.18 4.59 29.13
CA ASN A 166 -2.14 4.26 27.72
C ASN A 166 -3.47 4.67 27.07
N ASN A 167 -3.45 5.78 26.32
CA ASN A 167 -4.58 6.32 25.52
C ASN A 167 -5.13 5.36 24.43
N ILE A 168 -4.74 4.09 24.43
CA ILE A 168 -5.24 3.03 23.55
C ILE A 168 -6.69 2.65 23.92
N PHE A 169 -7.09 2.89 25.16
CA PHE A 169 -8.42 2.58 25.66
C PHE A 169 -9.15 3.88 25.97
N ASN A 170 -10.28 4.14 25.30
CA ASN A 170 -11.25 5.07 25.84
C ASN A 170 -11.68 4.51 27.20
N GLU A 171 -11.64 5.37 28.21
CA GLU A 171 -12.02 5.04 29.58
C GLU A 171 -13.38 4.31 29.60
N THR A 172 -13.50 3.26 30.42
CA THR A 172 -14.71 2.44 30.70
C THR A 172 -15.05 1.25 29.78
N ILE A 173 -14.09 0.62 29.09
CA ILE A 173 -14.38 -0.65 28.40
C ILE A 173 -14.51 -1.79 29.43
N ASP A 174 -15.71 -2.38 29.53
CA ASP A 174 -15.91 -3.60 30.31
C ASP A 174 -15.19 -4.80 29.68
N VAL A 175 -14.75 -5.73 30.53
CA VAL A 175 -13.94 -6.90 30.13
C VAL A 175 -14.61 -7.70 29.02
N GLU A 176 -15.92 -7.88 29.07
CA GLU A 176 -16.62 -8.70 28.09
C GLU A 176 -16.78 -7.99 26.75
N SER A 177 -16.99 -6.67 26.74
CA SER A 177 -16.91 -5.86 25.51
C SER A 177 -15.52 -5.90 24.89
N PHE A 178 -14.46 -5.87 25.70
CA PHE A 178 -13.09 -6.05 25.22
C PHE A 178 -12.90 -7.43 24.58
N LEU A 179 -13.30 -8.50 25.27
CA LEU A 179 -13.18 -9.88 24.80
C LEU A 179 -14.00 -10.13 23.54
N ARG A 180 -15.22 -9.57 23.45
CA ARG A 180 -16.03 -9.64 22.23
C ARG A 180 -15.33 -8.98 21.05
N GLY A 181 -14.69 -7.83 21.28
CA GLY A 181 -13.88 -7.15 20.28
C GLY A 181 -12.66 -7.97 19.85
N TYR A 182 -11.94 -8.55 20.81
CA TYR A 182 -10.80 -9.43 20.57
C TYR A 182 -11.18 -10.68 19.76
N ARG A 183 -12.28 -11.36 20.12
CA ARG A 183 -12.79 -12.54 19.38
C ARG A 183 -13.14 -12.19 17.93
N ARG A 184 -13.78 -11.04 17.70
CA ARG A 184 -14.06 -10.55 16.34
C ARG A 184 -12.77 -10.28 15.56
N TRP A 185 -11.80 -9.62 16.19
CA TRP A 185 -10.49 -9.37 15.57
C TRP A 185 -9.77 -10.66 15.20
N LYS A 186 -9.82 -11.68 16.07
CA LYS A 186 -9.24 -13.01 15.81
C LYS A 186 -9.92 -13.72 14.64
N SER A 187 -11.24 -13.65 14.56
CA SER A 187 -12.01 -14.15 13.41
C SER A 187 -11.71 -13.38 12.13
N ASP A 188 -11.56 -12.04 12.21
CA ASP A 188 -11.15 -11.21 11.07
C ASP A 188 -9.72 -11.56 10.60
N LEU A 189 -8.81 -11.96 11.49
CA LEU A 189 -7.48 -12.48 11.12
C LEU A 189 -7.53 -13.87 10.47
N GLU A 190 -8.29 -14.81 11.05
CA GLU A 190 -8.45 -16.18 10.52
C GLU A 190 -9.12 -16.17 9.14
N THR A 191 -10.10 -15.29 8.95
CA THR A 191 -10.72 -15.08 7.64
C THR A 191 -9.84 -14.27 6.69
N GLN A 192 -8.64 -13.87 7.13
CA GLN A 192 -7.71 -12.98 6.43
C GLN A 192 -8.39 -11.68 6.00
N LYS A 193 -9.47 -11.22 6.63
CA LYS A 193 -10.22 -10.03 6.19
C LYS A 193 -9.37 -8.77 6.01
N TYR A 194 -8.30 -8.64 6.80
CA TYR A 194 -7.32 -7.55 6.65
C TYR A 194 -6.34 -7.73 5.49
N PHE A 195 -6.23 -8.95 4.95
CA PHE A 195 -5.27 -9.40 3.93
C PHE A 195 -5.94 -10.02 2.68
N LYS A 196 -7.27 -10.19 2.66
CA LYS A 196 -8.03 -10.91 1.62
C LYS A 196 -8.47 -10.06 0.44
N LYS A 197 -8.11 -8.78 0.41
CA LYS A 197 -8.31 -7.96 -0.78
C LYS A 197 -7.07 -8.11 -1.67
N VAL A 198 -7.02 -9.23 -2.39
CA VAL A 198 -6.27 -9.39 -3.63
C VAL A 198 -7.28 -9.30 -4.76
#